data_AF-A0A6N4R786-F1
#
_entry.id   AF-A0A6N4R786-F1
#
_cell.length_a   1.000
_cell.length_b   1.000
_cell.length_c   1.000
_cell.angle_alpha   90.00
_cell.angle_beta   90.00
_cell.angle_gamma   90.00
#
_symmetry.space_group_name_H-M   'P 1'
#
loop_
_entity.id
_entity.type
_entity.pdbx_description
1 polymer ?
#
loop_
_entity_poly.entity_id
_entity_poly.type
_entity_poly.pdbx_seq_one_letter_code
_entity_poly.pdbx_strand_id
1 'polypeptide(L)'
;MTFSLPVVASAPTANVSAPVLGGASAEGAANSLAAAWAAVQPQLEKVFGSADYAAWLAPLKVASVSGNQLVLAAPTAFIAQWVENHYMPHLQAMLETELQTSVMLKLHVAPHFVQPAVAPAKPALAGGPALLPESVTPTQVSETAEAQPEWMQGLKLDSRYTFDLFVTGKSNQFAFAAAQGVAKAVQDGKPAFNPFFLHGGVGLGKTHLMHAIGHAVAESKPNVNILYLSSEQFLYKFIRALKNKDTLGFKEAFRNVDILMIDDIQFIAGKDSTQEEFFHTFNTLVQDGKQIVLTADRSPHELANIEDRLKSRLGSGLTVEVHAPEEETRLAILQAKAESLNFEMPTSVLQLLATHIASNVRELEGALNRIVAYARLTGEPMTPDMAREQLRDLFRVYNRVITIDDIQQKVAAQFNIRVADMHSPRRAREVARPRQVAMYLAKQLTSRSYPDIGRAFGGRDHTTVIHACETITALLPRDAQLAEQVDMVTRTLQGR
;
A
#
# COMPACT_ATOMS: atom_id res chain seq x y z
N MET A 1 56.40 -41.96 29.08
CA MET A 1 56.38 -43.31 28.49
C MET A 1 55.54 -43.22 27.23
N THR A 2 56.11 -42.93 26.06
CA THR A 2 56.88 -43.82 25.14
C THR A 2 55.99 -44.48 24.09
N PHE A 3 56.38 -44.25 22.82
CA PHE A 3 56.17 -45.08 21.61
C PHE A 3 54.74 -45.16 21.04
N SER A 4 54.47 -45.26 19.74
CA SER A 4 55.20 -45.05 18.48
C SER A 4 54.17 -45.28 17.37
N LEU A 5 54.28 -44.61 16.21
CA LEU A 5 53.84 -45.21 14.94
C LEU A 5 54.96 -45.03 13.90
N PRO A 6 55.27 -46.06 13.09
CA PRO A 6 56.49 -46.09 12.29
C PRO A 6 56.32 -45.49 10.88
N VAL A 7 57.47 -45.06 10.36
CA VAL A 7 57.84 -44.66 8.99
C VAL A 7 57.88 -45.95 8.12
N VAL A 8 57.60 -46.02 6.82
CA VAL A 8 58.34 -45.57 5.62
C VAL A 8 57.61 -46.11 4.38
N ALA A 9 57.50 -45.32 3.29
CA ALA A 9 57.97 -45.67 1.94
C ALA A 9 57.60 -44.60 0.90
N SER A 10 58.61 -44.17 0.15
CA SER A 10 58.57 -43.14 -0.89
C SER A 10 58.71 -43.72 -2.30
N ALA A 11 57.81 -43.26 -3.19
CA ALA A 11 57.91 -43.08 -4.65
C ALA A 11 58.04 -44.34 -5.57
N PRO A 12 57.47 -44.31 -6.80
CA PRO A 12 57.99 -43.45 -7.86
C PRO A 12 56.95 -42.67 -8.67
N THR A 13 57.47 -41.64 -9.33
CA THR A 13 56.88 -40.72 -10.29
C THR A 13 56.22 -41.41 -11.49
N ALA A 14 54.94 -41.13 -11.71
CA ALA A 14 54.29 -41.24 -13.01
C ALA A 14 53.76 -39.86 -13.40
N ASN A 15 54.38 -39.28 -14.43
CA ASN A 15 53.98 -38.03 -15.05
C ASN A 15 52.69 -38.30 -15.83
N VAL A 16 51.54 -37.94 -15.27
CA VAL A 16 50.27 -37.81 -16.01
C VAL A 16 49.67 -36.47 -15.60
N SER A 17 49.51 -35.64 -16.62
CA SER A 17 48.86 -34.33 -16.66
C SER A 17 47.86 -34.08 -15.53
N ALA A 18 48.02 -32.92 -14.88
CA ALA A 18 47.07 -32.36 -13.94
C ALA A 18 45.62 -32.51 -14.45
N PRO A 19 44.69 -33.12 -13.67
CA PRO A 19 43.32 -32.70 -13.78
C PRO A 19 43.31 -31.32 -13.13
N VAL A 20 43.19 -30.31 -13.99
CA VAL A 20 42.56 -29.02 -13.66
C VAL A 20 41.49 -29.31 -12.61
N LEU A 21 41.55 -28.64 -11.46
CA LEU A 21 40.46 -28.57 -10.50
C LEU A 21 39.22 -28.20 -11.31
N GLY A 22 38.45 -29.23 -11.67
CA GLY A 22 37.23 -29.10 -12.44
C GLY A 22 36.31 -28.30 -11.57
N GLY A 23 36.13 -27.03 -11.92
CA GLY A 23 35.19 -26.15 -11.26
C GLY A 23 33.88 -26.90 -11.14
N ALA A 24 33.38 -27.05 -9.91
CA ALA A 24 31.98 -27.32 -9.69
C ALA A 24 31.24 -26.28 -10.54
N SER A 25 30.65 -26.72 -11.64
CA SER A 25 29.94 -25.84 -12.54
C SER A 25 28.92 -25.06 -11.73
N ALA A 26 28.74 -23.76 -12.02
CA ALA A 26 27.74 -22.93 -11.35
C ALA A 26 26.33 -23.57 -11.37
N GLU A 27 26.07 -24.45 -12.35
CA GLU A 27 24.87 -25.29 -12.44
C GLU A 27 24.79 -26.40 -11.38
N GLY A 28 25.91 -27.02 -10.99
CA GLY A 28 25.96 -28.05 -9.94
C GLY A 28 25.69 -27.49 -8.54
N ALA A 29 26.23 -26.31 -8.24
CA ALA A 29 25.94 -25.60 -6.98
C ALA A 29 24.48 -25.08 -6.94
N ALA A 30 23.96 -24.58 -8.06
CA ALA A 30 22.58 -24.12 -8.16
C ALA A 30 21.56 -25.24 -7.93
N ASN A 31 21.83 -26.45 -8.44
CA ASN A 31 20.98 -27.63 -8.20
C ASN A 31 21.03 -28.12 -6.75
N SER A 32 22.18 -27.96 -6.05
CA SER A 32 22.33 -28.41 -4.66
C SER A 32 21.50 -27.59 -3.66
N LEU A 33 21.41 -26.26 -3.85
CA LEU A 33 20.68 -25.35 -2.95
C LEU A 33 19.15 -25.44 -3.12
N ALA A 34 18.66 -25.60 -4.35
CA ALA A 34 17.23 -25.84 -4.58
C ALA A 34 16.78 -27.19 -4.03
N ALA A 35 17.62 -28.23 -4.15
CA ALA A 35 17.38 -29.53 -3.56
C ALA A 35 17.40 -29.49 -2.02
N ALA A 36 18.33 -28.72 -1.42
CA ALA A 36 18.37 -28.52 0.03
C ALA A 36 17.13 -27.78 0.56
N TRP A 37 16.62 -26.77 -0.15
CA TRP A 37 15.35 -26.12 0.22
C TRP A 37 14.18 -27.11 0.22
N ALA A 38 14.09 -27.97 -0.78
CA ALA A 38 13.06 -29.01 -0.84
C ALA A 38 13.21 -30.07 0.28
N ALA A 39 14.44 -30.39 0.69
CA ALA A 39 14.72 -31.31 1.79
C ALA A 39 14.39 -30.71 3.17
N VAL A 40 14.55 -29.40 3.32
CA VAL A 40 14.27 -28.67 4.58
C VAL A 40 12.78 -28.39 4.74
N GLN A 41 12.00 -28.23 3.66
CA GLN A 41 10.55 -27.96 3.72
C GLN A 41 9.74 -28.90 4.65
N PRO A 42 9.87 -30.23 4.58
CA PRO A 42 9.19 -31.15 5.51
C PRO A 42 9.66 -31.03 6.96
N GLN A 43 10.89 -30.58 7.18
CA GLN A 43 11.44 -30.36 8.51
C GLN A 43 10.90 -29.05 9.10
N LEU A 44 10.71 -28.01 8.28
CA LEU A 44 10.06 -26.75 8.69
C LEU A 44 8.66 -27.00 9.20
N GLU A 45 7.90 -27.90 8.56
CA GLU A 45 6.56 -28.26 9.03
C GLU A 45 6.57 -28.92 10.42
N LYS A 46 7.59 -29.72 10.73
CA LYS A 46 7.73 -30.36 12.04
C LYS A 46 8.22 -29.39 13.12
N VAL A 47 9.10 -28.45 12.78
CA VAL A 47 9.70 -27.51 13.73
C VAL A 47 8.75 -26.36 14.05
N PHE A 48 8.08 -25.79 13.04
CA PHE A 48 7.18 -24.64 13.20
C PHE A 48 5.70 -25.04 13.26
N GLY A 49 5.39 -26.32 13.02
CA GLY A 49 4.02 -26.83 13.00
C GLY A 49 3.32 -26.56 11.66
N SER A 50 2.40 -27.45 11.29
CA SER A 50 1.67 -27.42 10.01
C SER A 50 0.93 -26.11 9.74
N ALA A 51 0.55 -25.37 10.78
CA ALA A 51 -0.17 -24.10 10.66
C ALA A 51 0.74 -22.93 10.24
N ASP A 52 1.90 -22.76 10.88
CA ASP A 52 2.83 -21.69 10.53
C ASP A 52 3.58 -21.99 9.23
N TYR A 53 3.85 -23.28 8.98
CA TYR A 53 4.35 -23.72 7.69
C TYR A 53 3.37 -23.37 6.57
N ALA A 54 2.09 -23.75 6.67
CA ALA A 54 1.11 -23.46 5.62
C ALA A 54 0.89 -21.96 5.37
N ALA A 55 0.96 -21.13 6.42
CA ALA A 55 0.68 -19.70 6.32
C ALA A 55 1.89 -18.88 5.81
N TRP A 56 3.12 -19.21 6.22
CA TRP A 56 4.28 -18.32 6.03
C TRP A 56 5.39 -18.95 5.20
N LEU A 57 5.59 -20.27 5.29
CA LEU A 57 6.75 -20.95 4.70
C LEU A 57 6.41 -21.72 3.42
N ALA A 58 5.24 -22.34 3.36
CA ALA A 58 4.72 -23.04 2.18
C ALA A 58 4.50 -22.11 0.96
N PRO A 59 4.09 -20.84 1.13
CA PRO A 59 3.97 -19.91 0.00
C PRO A 59 5.32 -19.45 -0.58
N LEU A 60 6.45 -19.73 0.07
CA LEU A 60 7.78 -19.33 -0.39
C LEU A 60 8.27 -20.25 -1.52
N LYS A 61 8.67 -19.66 -2.65
CA LYS A 61 9.23 -20.40 -3.79
C LYS A 61 10.65 -19.96 -4.07
N VAL A 62 11.48 -20.85 -4.57
CA VAL A 62 12.83 -20.50 -5.03
C VAL A 62 12.72 -19.61 -6.27
N ALA A 63 13.22 -18.38 -6.18
CA ALA A 63 13.19 -17.39 -7.24
C ALA A 63 14.46 -17.44 -8.09
N SER A 64 15.62 -17.54 -7.45
CA SER A 64 16.91 -17.73 -8.11
C SER A 64 17.94 -18.34 -7.16
N VAL A 65 18.94 -18.99 -7.74
CA VAL A 65 20.10 -19.51 -7.03
C VAL A 65 21.34 -19.01 -7.75
N SER A 66 22.26 -18.36 -7.03
CA SER A 66 23.52 -17.89 -7.61
C SER A 66 24.67 -18.14 -6.63
N GLY A 67 25.58 -19.04 -6.99
CA GLY A 67 26.70 -19.42 -6.13
C GLY A 67 26.21 -19.96 -4.79
N ASN A 68 26.41 -19.18 -3.73
CA ASN A 68 26.06 -19.51 -2.35
C ASN A 68 24.86 -18.72 -1.80
N GLN A 69 24.07 -18.12 -2.71
CA GLN A 69 22.93 -17.30 -2.39
C GLN A 69 21.65 -17.94 -2.91
N LEU A 70 20.68 -18.12 -2.00
CA LEU A 70 19.33 -18.58 -2.30
C LEU A 70 18.37 -17.39 -2.18
N VAL A 71 17.64 -17.08 -3.24
CA VAL A 71 16.60 -16.04 -3.23
C VAL A 71 15.23 -16.71 -3.21
N LEU A 72 14.45 -16.43 -2.17
CA LEU A 72 13.07 -16.90 -2.02
C LEU A 72 12.08 -15.80 -2.39
N ALA A 73 11.07 -16.14 -3.18
CA ALA A 73 9.95 -15.29 -3.53
C ALA A 73 8.80 -15.49 -2.56
N ALA A 74 8.38 -14.41 -1.90
CA ALA A 74 7.14 -14.34 -1.14
C ALA A 74 6.03 -13.69 -1.99
N PRO A 75 4.76 -14.12 -1.83
CA PRO A 75 3.65 -13.60 -2.63
C PRO A 75 3.22 -12.18 -2.26
N THR A 76 3.57 -11.70 -1.06
CA THR A 76 3.31 -10.33 -0.60
C THR A 76 4.49 -9.76 0.19
N ALA A 77 4.60 -8.43 0.24
CA ALA A 77 5.63 -7.74 1.01
C ALA A 77 5.54 -8.01 2.52
N PHE A 78 4.32 -8.24 3.01
CA PHE A 78 4.09 -8.60 4.40
C PHE A 78 4.63 -9.99 4.74
N ILE A 79 4.39 -11.00 3.89
CA ILE A 79 4.95 -12.35 4.10
C ILE A 79 6.48 -12.30 4.03
N ALA A 80 7.05 -11.53 3.10
CA ALA A 80 8.50 -11.33 3.03
C ALA A 80 9.05 -10.74 4.34
N GLN A 81 8.48 -9.64 4.81
CA GLN A 81 8.95 -8.97 6.03
C GLN A 81 8.75 -9.83 7.29
N TRP A 82 7.65 -10.58 7.36
CA TRP A 82 7.34 -11.44 8.49
C TRP A 82 8.31 -12.62 8.57
N VAL A 83 8.57 -13.27 7.43
CA VAL A 83 9.57 -14.35 7.33
C VAL A 83 10.97 -13.83 7.63
N GLU A 84 11.30 -12.63 7.15
CA GLU A 84 12.58 -11.98 7.43
C GLU A 84 12.80 -11.75 8.92
N ASN A 85 11.78 -11.27 9.63
CA ASN A 85 11.89 -10.90 11.04
C ASN A 85 11.82 -12.10 12.00
N HIS A 86 11.04 -13.14 11.68
CA HIS A 86 10.74 -14.23 12.64
C HIS A 86 11.38 -15.57 12.29
N TYR A 87 11.56 -15.85 10.99
CA TYR A 87 11.96 -17.17 10.53
C TYR A 87 13.35 -17.19 9.87
N MET A 88 13.86 -16.06 9.37
CA MET A 88 15.13 -15.97 8.64
C MET A 88 16.34 -16.61 9.37
N PRO A 89 16.59 -16.33 10.66
CA PRO A 89 17.74 -16.91 11.35
C PRO A 89 17.66 -18.44 11.44
N HIS A 90 16.44 -18.97 11.61
CA HIS A 90 16.21 -20.40 11.70
C HIS A 90 16.29 -21.08 10.33
N LEU A 91 15.75 -20.44 9.28
CA LEU A 91 15.85 -20.94 7.90
C LEU A 91 17.31 -21.02 7.44
N GLN A 92 18.12 -20.00 7.75
CA GLN A 92 19.54 -20.02 7.45
C GLN A 92 20.26 -21.14 8.20
N ALA A 93 20.07 -21.28 9.51
CA ALA A 93 20.70 -22.34 10.30
C ALA A 93 20.35 -23.75 9.80
N MET A 94 19.11 -23.99 9.39
CA MET A 94 18.68 -25.29 8.85
C MET A 94 19.30 -25.57 7.48
N LEU A 95 19.38 -24.56 6.60
CA LEU A 95 20.03 -24.71 5.29
C LEU A 95 21.55 -24.93 5.41
N GLU A 96 22.21 -24.23 6.33
CA GLU A 96 23.64 -24.39 6.59
C GLU A 96 23.98 -25.75 7.21
N THR A 97 23.08 -26.28 8.04
CA THR A 97 23.21 -27.63 8.62
C THR A 97 23.07 -28.71 7.54
N GLU A 98 22.11 -28.57 6.62
CA GLU A 98 21.87 -29.53 5.54
C GLU A 98 23.01 -29.53 4.51
N LEU A 99 23.59 -28.36 4.21
CA LEU A 99 24.61 -28.21 3.16
C LEU A 99 26.06 -28.22 3.69
N GLN A 100 26.26 -28.21 5.01
CA GLN A 100 27.57 -28.09 5.67
C GLN A 100 28.45 -26.94 5.15
N THR A 101 27.81 -25.86 4.70
CA THR A 101 28.45 -24.64 4.19
C THR A 101 27.60 -23.45 4.58
N SER A 102 28.21 -22.27 4.76
CA SER A 102 27.44 -21.03 5.02
C SER A 102 26.52 -20.73 3.85
N VAL A 103 25.32 -20.17 4.04
CA VAL A 103 24.38 -19.85 2.94
C VAL A 103 23.79 -18.46 3.13
N MET A 104 23.79 -17.65 2.07
CA MET A 104 23.15 -16.33 2.09
C MET A 104 21.69 -16.43 1.60
N LEU A 105 20.73 -16.32 2.53
CA LEU A 105 19.30 -16.34 2.21
C LEU A 105 18.81 -14.89 1.98
N LYS A 106 18.10 -14.65 0.87
CA LYS A 106 17.44 -13.37 0.59
C LYS A 106 15.98 -13.57 0.25
N LEU A 107 15.12 -12.66 0.69
CA LEU A 107 13.69 -12.64 0.35
C LEU A 107 13.39 -11.52 -0.64
N HIS A 108 12.51 -11.80 -1.60
CA HIS A 108 12.01 -10.84 -2.57
C HIS A 108 10.50 -10.99 -2.75
N VAL A 109 9.80 -9.89 -3.08
CA VAL A 109 8.35 -9.87 -3.27
C VAL A 109 8.03 -10.07 -4.74
N ALA A 110 7.40 -11.19 -5.08
CA ALA A 110 6.94 -11.47 -6.45
C ALA A 110 5.41 -11.58 -6.47
N PRO A 111 4.67 -10.52 -6.84
CA PRO A 111 3.21 -10.47 -6.71
C PRO A 111 2.43 -11.30 -7.74
N HIS A 112 3.04 -12.27 -8.45
CA HIS A 112 2.37 -13.09 -9.46
C HIS A 112 2.60 -14.58 -9.22
N PHE A 113 1.92 -15.14 -8.21
CA PHE A 113 1.66 -16.57 -8.13
C PHE A 113 0.22 -16.80 -7.67
N VAL A 114 -0.68 -16.91 -8.63
CA VAL A 114 -2.04 -17.42 -8.40
C VAL A 114 -2.00 -18.95 -8.56
N GLN A 115 -2.46 -19.69 -7.55
CA GLN A 115 -2.91 -21.07 -7.73
C GLN A 115 -4.23 -21.32 -6.98
N PRO A 116 -5.04 -22.29 -7.44
CA PRO A 116 -6.49 -22.32 -7.23
C PRO A 116 -6.89 -22.89 -5.86
N ALA A 117 -8.03 -22.40 -5.37
CA ALA A 117 -8.64 -22.76 -4.10
C ALA A 117 -9.04 -24.24 -4.03
N VAL A 118 -8.64 -24.91 -2.96
CA VAL A 118 -9.22 -26.18 -2.52
C VAL A 118 -10.48 -25.84 -1.71
N ALA A 119 -11.64 -26.31 -2.18
CA ALA A 119 -12.95 -26.07 -1.58
C ALA A 119 -13.10 -26.77 -0.21
N PRO A 120 -13.72 -26.14 0.81
CA PRO A 120 -14.12 -26.84 2.02
C PRO A 120 -15.55 -27.40 1.90
N ALA A 121 -15.70 -28.65 2.34
CA ALA A 121 -16.97 -29.35 2.47
C ALA A 121 -17.81 -28.77 3.62
N LYS A 122 -19.12 -28.62 3.37
CA LYS A 122 -20.15 -28.24 4.37
C LYS A 122 -20.39 -29.37 5.36
N PRO A 123 -20.59 -29.08 6.66
CA PRO A 123 -21.44 -29.90 7.52
C PRO A 123 -22.85 -29.32 7.58
N ALA A 124 -23.84 -30.18 7.36
CA ALA A 124 -25.25 -29.87 7.52
C ALA A 124 -25.63 -29.73 9.01
N LEU A 125 -26.36 -28.68 9.35
CA LEU A 125 -27.06 -28.52 10.63
C LEU A 125 -28.51 -28.98 10.45
N ALA A 126 -28.94 -29.92 11.31
CA ALA A 126 -30.32 -30.35 11.44
C ALA A 126 -30.79 -30.17 12.90
N GLY A 127 -31.96 -29.54 13.07
CA GLY A 127 -32.89 -29.74 14.20
C GLY A 127 -32.65 -28.97 15.50
N GLY A 128 -33.53 -28.00 15.81
CA GLY A 128 -33.69 -27.39 17.15
C GLY A 128 -34.51 -28.26 18.12
N PRO A 129 -35.23 -27.71 19.12
CA PRO A 129 -35.21 -26.35 19.72
C PRO A 129 -35.14 -26.32 21.27
N ALA A 130 -34.88 -25.11 21.80
CA ALA A 130 -35.31 -24.53 23.10
C ALA A 130 -35.09 -25.28 24.44
N LEU A 131 -34.54 -24.56 25.44
CA LEU A 131 -35.16 -24.24 26.74
C LEU A 131 -34.17 -23.45 27.63
N LEU A 132 -34.63 -22.31 28.18
CA LEU A 132 -34.03 -21.63 29.34
C LEU A 132 -34.26 -22.48 30.61
N PRO A 133 -33.44 -22.33 31.68
CA PRO A 133 -33.89 -21.46 32.77
C PRO A 133 -32.79 -20.70 33.57
N GLU A 134 -33.22 -19.54 34.05
CA GLU A 134 -33.09 -18.93 35.39
C GLU A 134 -31.73 -18.81 36.13
N SER A 135 -31.35 -17.54 36.31
CA SER A 135 -30.89 -16.84 37.53
C SER A 135 -30.05 -17.58 38.57
N VAL A 136 -28.79 -17.12 38.69
CA VAL A 136 -28.05 -17.10 39.98
C VAL A 136 -27.39 -15.73 40.14
N THR A 137 -27.67 -15.09 41.27
CA THR A 137 -27.09 -13.83 41.73
C THR A 137 -25.62 -14.00 42.15
N PRO A 138 -24.81 -12.95 42.11
CA PRO A 138 -23.36 -13.06 42.02
C PRO A 138 -22.71 -13.23 43.40
N THR A 139 -21.84 -14.22 43.54
CA THR A 139 -20.86 -14.26 44.64
C THR A 139 -19.62 -13.51 44.17
N GLN A 140 -19.31 -12.42 44.85
CA GLN A 140 -18.12 -11.61 44.63
C GLN A 140 -16.86 -12.45 44.78
N VAL A 141 -16.13 -12.62 43.67
CA VAL A 141 -14.71 -12.94 43.68
C VAL A 141 -14.04 -11.74 43.04
N SER A 142 -13.12 -11.13 43.77
CA SER A 142 -12.31 -10.01 43.28
C SER A 142 -11.53 -10.46 42.06
N GLU A 143 -11.98 -10.05 40.88
CA GLU A 143 -11.25 -10.20 39.62
C GLU A 143 -10.04 -9.26 39.63
N THR A 144 -8.87 -9.82 39.85
CA THR A 144 -7.68 -9.35 39.15
C THR A 144 -8.01 -9.42 37.66
N ALA A 145 -8.11 -8.26 37.00
CA ALA A 145 -8.34 -8.15 35.57
C ALA A 145 -7.40 -9.11 34.83
N GLU A 146 -7.95 -10.19 34.27
CA GLU A 146 -7.22 -11.09 33.39
C GLU A 146 -6.76 -10.24 32.20
N ALA A 147 -5.44 -10.02 32.11
CA ALA A 147 -4.87 -9.27 31.01
C ALA A 147 -5.26 -9.96 29.70
N GLN A 148 -5.94 -9.23 28.82
CA GLN A 148 -6.30 -9.75 27.50
C GLN A 148 -5.05 -10.33 26.83
N PRO A 149 -5.16 -11.51 26.17
CA PRO A 149 -4.07 -12.11 25.42
C PRO A 149 -3.39 -11.07 24.53
N GLU A 150 -2.05 -11.02 24.52
CA GLU A 150 -1.29 -10.01 23.74
C GLU A 150 -1.72 -9.94 22.27
N TRP A 151 -2.14 -11.07 21.68
CA TRP A 151 -2.62 -11.11 20.30
C TRP A 151 -3.96 -10.41 20.08
N MET A 152 -4.73 -10.11 21.12
CA MET A 152 -5.98 -9.35 21.08
C MET A 152 -5.76 -7.84 21.24
N GLN A 153 -4.63 -7.41 21.81
CA GLN A 153 -4.30 -5.99 21.98
C GLN A 153 -4.19 -5.25 20.63
N GLY A 154 -4.59 -3.98 20.63
CA GLY A 154 -4.43 -3.09 19.47
C GLY A 154 -2.97 -2.77 19.16
N LEU A 155 -2.77 -2.12 18.02
CA LEU A 155 -1.53 -1.43 17.73
C LEU A 155 -1.38 -0.20 18.62
N LYS A 156 -0.13 0.10 19.00
CA LYS A 156 0.19 1.37 19.63
C LYS A 156 0.02 2.51 18.62
N LEU A 157 -0.52 3.62 19.09
CA LEU A 157 -0.55 4.86 18.31
C LEU A 157 0.88 5.33 18.03
N ASP A 158 1.15 5.75 16.80
CA ASP A 158 2.46 6.22 16.39
C ASP A 158 2.66 7.66 16.88
N SER A 159 3.65 7.90 17.73
CA SER A 159 3.92 9.20 18.34
C SER A 159 4.26 10.31 17.33
N ARG A 160 4.56 9.94 16.08
CA ARG A 160 4.83 10.91 15.00
C ARG A 160 3.56 11.50 14.39
N TYR A 161 2.40 10.94 14.69
CA TYR A 161 1.13 11.33 14.09
C TYR A 161 0.23 12.07 15.08
N THR A 162 0.62 13.29 15.43
CA THR A 162 -0.15 14.20 16.31
C THR A 162 -0.72 15.38 15.51
N PHE A 163 -1.70 16.11 16.07
CA PHE A 163 -2.25 17.30 15.42
C PHE A 163 -1.19 18.39 15.20
N ASP A 164 -0.26 18.55 16.14
CA ASP A 164 0.79 19.58 16.07
C ASP A 164 1.77 19.37 14.90
N LEU A 165 1.98 18.11 14.52
CA LEU A 165 2.84 17.73 13.40
C LEU A 165 2.09 17.64 12.06
N PHE A 166 0.77 17.91 12.05
CA PHE A 166 -0.02 17.88 10.84
C PHE A 166 -0.08 19.26 10.19
N VAL A 167 0.56 19.41 9.03
CA VAL A 167 0.56 20.65 8.27
C VAL A 167 -0.77 20.82 7.53
N THR A 168 -1.45 21.94 7.82
CA THR A 168 -2.76 22.26 7.24
C THR A 168 -2.63 23.14 5.99
N GLY A 169 -3.52 22.90 5.04
CA GLY A 169 -3.66 23.64 3.79
C GLY A 169 -5.10 23.56 3.29
N LYS A 170 -5.43 24.25 2.19
CA LYS A 170 -6.82 24.32 1.70
C LYS A 170 -7.39 22.92 1.39
N SER A 171 -6.56 22.01 0.89
CA SER A 171 -6.94 20.64 0.52
C SER A 171 -7.32 19.73 1.70
N ASN A 172 -6.88 20.04 2.92
CA ASN A 172 -7.03 19.17 4.10
C ASN A 172 -7.55 19.90 5.35
N GLN A 173 -7.79 21.21 5.28
CA GLN A 173 -8.24 22.03 6.41
C GLN A 173 -9.55 21.54 7.01
N PHE A 174 -10.52 21.15 6.18
CA PHE A 174 -11.79 20.63 6.66
C PHE A 174 -11.63 19.27 7.36
N ALA A 175 -10.81 18.37 6.80
CA ALA A 175 -10.50 17.08 7.43
C ALA A 175 -9.81 17.24 8.78
N PHE A 176 -8.85 18.18 8.87
CA PHE A 176 -8.19 18.53 10.12
C PHE A 176 -9.16 19.08 11.17
N ALA A 177 -9.99 20.07 10.79
CA ALA A 177 -10.97 20.67 11.70
C ALA A 177 -12.03 19.65 12.15
N ALA A 178 -12.49 18.77 11.26
CA ALA A 178 -13.41 17.69 11.59
C ALA A 178 -12.78 16.69 12.57
N ALA A 179 -11.52 16.29 12.33
CA ALA A 179 -10.79 15.40 13.24
C ALA A 179 -10.61 16.01 14.63
N GLN A 180 -10.27 17.30 14.73
CA GLN A 180 -10.22 18.02 16.01
C GLN A 180 -11.60 18.07 16.69
N GLY A 181 -12.67 18.31 15.93
CA GLY A 181 -14.03 18.31 16.42
C GLY A 181 -14.46 16.96 17.00
N VAL A 182 -14.10 15.86 16.32
CA VAL A 182 -14.34 14.49 16.80
C VAL A 182 -13.56 14.21 18.09
N ALA A 183 -12.26 14.53 18.13
CA ALA A 183 -11.45 14.37 19.34
C ALA A 183 -12.06 15.14 20.53
N LYS A 184 -12.44 16.40 20.32
CA LYS A 184 -13.09 17.24 21.33
C LYS A 184 -14.43 16.66 21.79
N ALA A 185 -15.27 16.21 20.87
CA ALA A 185 -16.57 15.60 21.20
C ALA A 185 -16.41 14.37 22.10
N VAL A 186 -15.40 13.53 21.83
CA VAL A 186 -15.08 12.39 22.69
C VAL A 186 -14.53 12.83 24.05
N GLN A 187 -13.68 13.86 24.11
CA GLN A 187 -13.20 14.44 25.37
C GLN A 187 -14.36 14.97 26.22
N ASP A 188 -15.34 15.64 25.61
CA ASP A 188 -16.54 16.16 26.28
C ASP A 188 -17.55 15.06 26.67
N GLY A 189 -17.27 13.79 26.32
CA GLY A 189 -18.13 12.64 26.65
C GLY A 189 -19.40 12.56 25.81
N LYS A 190 -19.46 13.29 24.69
CA LYS A 190 -20.58 13.30 23.75
C LYS A 190 -20.06 13.01 22.35
N PRO A 191 -19.73 11.75 22.03
CA PRO A 191 -19.29 11.37 20.68
C PRO A 191 -20.25 11.93 19.62
N ALA A 192 -19.69 12.73 18.73
CA ALA A 192 -20.40 13.34 17.62
C ALA A 192 -19.89 12.71 16.32
N PHE A 193 -20.67 12.87 15.24
CA PHE A 193 -20.20 12.46 13.91
C PHE A 193 -19.79 10.98 13.85
N ASN A 194 -20.63 10.07 14.37
CA ASN A 194 -20.30 8.66 14.50
C ASN A 194 -21.01 7.82 13.41
N PRO A 195 -20.28 7.09 12.55
CA PRO A 195 -18.82 7.00 12.48
C PRO A 195 -18.18 8.23 11.85
N PHE A 196 -16.93 8.50 12.21
CA PHE A 196 -16.09 9.46 11.51
C PHE A 196 -15.31 8.73 10.43
N PHE A 197 -15.56 9.04 9.16
CA PHE A 197 -15.03 8.33 8.01
C PHE A 197 -14.15 9.24 7.16
N LEU A 198 -12.84 8.96 7.13
CA LEU A 198 -11.85 9.68 6.33
C LEU A 198 -11.56 8.91 5.04
N HIS A 199 -11.68 9.53 3.87
CA HIS A 199 -11.29 8.89 2.62
C HIS A 199 -10.46 9.77 1.71
N GLY A 200 -9.81 9.16 0.73
CA GLY A 200 -8.96 9.83 -0.25
C GLY A 200 -7.81 8.95 -0.69
N GLY A 201 -7.02 9.43 -1.64
CA GLY A 201 -5.87 8.70 -2.18
C GLY A 201 -4.81 8.29 -1.13
N VAL A 202 -3.86 7.48 -1.57
CA VAL A 202 -2.73 7.02 -0.74
C VAL A 202 -1.87 8.19 -0.27
N GLY A 203 -1.35 8.12 0.95
CA GLY A 203 -0.37 9.09 1.45
C GLY A 203 -0.89 10.53 1.58
N LEU A 204 -2.18 10.74 1.85
CA LEU A 204 -2.78 12.08 2.03
C LEU A 204 -2.95 12.50 3.50
N GLY A 205 -2.51 11.68 4.45
CA GLY A 205 -2.59 12.01 5.88
C GLY A 205 -3.79 11.43 6.63
N LYS A 206 -4.57 10.53 6.01
CA LYS A 206 -5.71 9.84 6.66
C LYS A 206 -5.32 9.13 7.97
N THR A 207 -4.32 8.25 7.90
CA THR A 207 -3.76 7.55 9.07
C THR A 207 -3.22 8.53 10.12
N HIS A 208 -2.58 9.63 9.68
CA HIS A 208 -2.06 10.65 10.57
C HIS A 208 -3.21 11.30 11.38
N LEU A 209 -4.26 11.75 10.71
CA LEU A 209 -5.42 12.36 11.37
C LEU A 209 -6.12 11.37 12.33
N MET A 210 -6.26 10.10 11.93
CA MET A 210 -6.81 9.05 12.80
C MET A 210 -5.99 8.90 14.09
N HIS A 211 -4.66 8.80 13.98
CA HIS A 211 -3.78 8.69 15.16
C HIS A 211 -3.79 9.97 16.00
N ALA A 212 -3.86 11.14 15.36
CA ALA A 212 -3.91 12.42 16.05
C ALA A 212 -5.15 12.55 16.93
N ILE A 213 -6.31 12.05 16.47
CA ILE A 213 -7.52 11.92 17.31
C ILE A 213 -7.22 11.05 18.54
N GLY A 214 -6.56 9.91 18.33
CA GLY A 214 -6.25 8.97 19.41
C GLY A 214 -5.35 9.58 20.48
N HIS A 215 -4.27 10.24 20.06
CA HIS A 215 -3.35 10.92 20.97
C HIS A 215 -4.02 12.05 21.73
N ALA A 216 -4.79 12.91 21.04
CA ALA A 216 -5.48 14.02 21.68
C ALA A 216 -6.49 13.55 22.74
N VAL A 217 -7.19 12.43 22.50
CA VAL A 217 -8.11 11.88 23.49
C VAL A 217 -7.36 11.20 24.65
N ALA A 218 -6.29 10.44 24.36
CA ALA A 218 -5.49 9.77 25.38
C ALA A 218 -4.81 10.77 26.34
N GLU A 219 -4.37 11.92 25.82
CA GLU A 219 -3.79 13.00 26.63
C GLU A 219 -4.82 13.62 27.60
N SER A 220 -6.05 13.81 27.15
CA SER A 220 -7.14 14.36 27.97
C SER A 220 -7.76 13.34 28.93
N LYS A 221 -7.80 12.06 28.54
CA LYS A 221 -8.43 10.96 29.29
C LYS A 221 -7.46 9.79 29.41
N PRO A 222 -6.58 9.76 30.45
CA PRO A 222 -5.55 8.74 30.58
C PRO A 222 -6.06 7.28 30.66
N ASN A 223 -7.31 7.08 31.07
CA ASN A 223 -7.93 5.76 31.22
C ASN A 223 -8.84 5.36 30.05
N VAL A 224 -8.82 6.11 28.94
CA VAL A 224 -9.64 5.81 27.75
C VAL A 224 -9.15 4.54 27.07
N ASN A 225 -10.06 3.62 26.74
CA ASN A 225 -9.69 2.41 26.01
C ASN A 225 -9.76 2.65 24.49
N ILE A 226 -8.61 2.83 23.86
CA ILE A 226 -8.48 3.04 22.41
C ILE A 226 -7.95 1.77 21.74
N LEU A 227 -8.72 1.24 20.79
CA LEU A 227 -8.30 0.13 19.96
C LEU A 227 -8.04 0.60 18.53
N TYR A 228 -6.76 0.66 18.17
CA TYR A 228 -6.31 0.93 16.80
C TYR A 228 -5.81 -0.35 16.12
N LEU A 229 -6.20 -0.55 14.86
CA LEU A 229 -5.72 -1.63 14.01
C LEU A 229 -5.97 -1.35 12.52
N SER A 230 -5.28 -2.09 11.66
CA SER A 230 -5.67 -2.16 10.25
C SER A 230 -6.81 -3.15 10.04
N SER A 231 -7.53 -2.99 8.94
CA SER A 231 -8.57 -3.91 8.49
C SER A 231 -8.06 -5.34 8.27
N GLU A 232 -6.83 -5.49 7.80
CA GLU A 232 -6.17 -6.80 7.66
C GLU A 232 -5.92 -7.46 9.03
N GLN A 233 -5.54 -6.67 10.03
CA GLN A 233 -5.38 -7.18 11.40
C GLN A 233 -6.71 -7.56 12.03
N PHE A 234 -7.78 -6.80 11.74
CA PHE A 234 -9.14 -7.18 12.17
C PHE A 234 -9.51 -8.55 11.61
N LEU A 235 -9.34 -8.72 10.29
CA LEU A 235 -9.56 -9.99 9.59
C LEU A 235 -8.74 -11.13 10.20
N TYR A 236 -7.44 -10.91 10.41
CA TYR A 236 -6.55 -11.91 10.99
C TYR A 236 -6.98 -12.33 12.40
N LYS A 237 -7.27 -11.36 13.28
CA LYS A 237 -7.72 -11.62 14.66
C LYS A 237 -9.05 -12.37 14.67
N PHE A 238 -9.97 -12.02 13.77
CA PHE A 238 -11.25 -12.72 13.61
C PHE A 238 -11.07 -14.17 13.17
N ILE A 239 -10.25 -14.43 12.14
CA ILE A 239 -9.95 -15.79 11.67
C ILE A 239 -9.30 -16.61 12.79
N ARG A 240 -8.37 -16.02 13.54
CA ARG A 240 -7.70 -16.69 14.66
C ARG A 240 -8.67 -17.03 15.79
N ALA A 241 -9.57 -16.10 16.14
CA ALA A 241 -10.62 -16.33 17.12
C ALA A 241 -11.56 -17.47 16.71
N LEU A 242 -11.98 -17.52 15.44
CA LEU A 242 -12.76 -18.64 14.91
C LEU A 242 -12.02 -19.97 15.02
N LYS A 243 -10.73 -20.00 14.64
CA LYS A 243 -9.89 -21.20 14.71
C LYS A 243 -9.75 -21.72 16.13
N ASN A 244 -9.57 -20.81 17.10
CA ASN A 244 -9.40 -21.13 18.50
C ASN A 244 -10.74 -21.34 19.24
N LYS A 245 -11.88 -21.18 18.55
CA LYS A 245 -13.23 -21.17 19.13
C LYS A 245 -13.42 -20.12 20.22
N ASP A 246 -12.63 -19.04 20.17
CA ASP A 246 -12.64 -17.93 21.11
C ASP A 246 -13.35 -16.71 20.50
N THR A 247 -14.61 -16.90 20.10
CA THR A 247 -15.43 -15.83 19.53
C THR A 247 -15.91 -14.84 20.58
N LEU A 248 -16.03 -15.29 21.84
CA LEU A 248 -16.41 -14.44 22.97
C LEU A 248 -15.28 -13.47 23.32
N GLY A 249 -14.04 -13.96 23.49
CA GLY A 249 -12.89 -13.10 23.78
C GLY A 249 -12.65 -12.07 22.68
N PHE A 250 -12.83 -12.46 21.41
CA PHE A 250 -12.83 -11.51 20.29
C PHE A 250 -13.89 -10.42 20.46
N LYS A 251 -15.15 -10.78 20.73
CA LYS A 251 -16.22 -9.79 20.89
C LYS A 251 -15.94 -8.85 22.06
N GLU A 252 -15.45 -9.36 23.18
CA GLU A 252 -15.10 -8.54 24.34
C GLU A 252 -13.97 -7.57 24.01
N ALA A 253 -12.90 -8.03 23.37
CA ALA A 253 -11.76 -7.19 22.99
C ALA A 253 -12.16 -6.02 22.06
N PHE A 254 -13.09 -6.28 21.14
CA PHE A 254 -13.51 -5.30 20.13
C PHE A 254 -14.72 -4.44 20.50
N ARG A 255 -15.55 -4.89 21.45
CA ARG A 255 -16.77 -4.17 21.87
C ARG A 255 -16.59 -3.45 23.21
N ASN A 256 -15.62 -3.86 24.03
CA ASN A 256 -15.30 -3.19 25.30
C ASN A 256 -14.29 -2.05 25.11
N VAL A 257 -14.49 -1.19 24.12
CA VAL A 257 -13.59 -0.06 23.80
C VAL A 257 -14.35 1.25 23.86
N ASP A 258 -13.65 2.34 24.16
CA ASP A 258 -14.22 3.69 24.09
C ASP A 258 -14.11 4.27 22.69
N ILE A 259 -13.03 3.91 21.99
CA ILE A 259 -12.78 4.31 20.60
C ILE A 259 -12.26 3.11 19.80
N LEU A 260 -12.93 2.82 18.69
CA LEU A 260 -12.45 1.88 17.67
C LEU A 260 -11.91 2.65 16.46
N MET A 261 -10.65 2.42 16.11
CA MET A 261 -9.98 3.03 14.97
C MET A 261 -9.55 1.94 13.99
N ILE A 262 -10.14 1.90 12.79
CA ILE A 262 -9.76 0.94 11.75
C ILE A 262 -9.20 1.65 10.52
N ASP A 263 -7.96 1.33 10.20
CA ASP A 263 -7.28 1.83 9.00
C ASP A 263 -7.61 0.98 7.76
N ASP A 264 -7.77 1.64 6.62
CA ASP A 264 -7.92 1.05 5.29
C ASP A 264 -9.03 -0.01 5.18
N ILE A 265 -10.29 0.39 5.46
CA ILE A 265 -11.47 -0.50 5.45
C ILE A 265 -11.72 -1.20 4.11
N GLN A 266 -11.13 -0.74 3.01
CA GLN A 266 -11.21 -1.42 1.73
C GLN A 266 -10.65 -2.86 1.75
N PHE A 267 -9.78 -3.21 2.71
CA PHE A 267 -9.19 -4.56 2.76
C PHE A 267 -10.13 -5.66 3.25
N ILE A 268 -11.30 -5.35 3.83
CA ILE A 268 -12.34 -6.36 4.12
C ILE A 268 -13.27 -6.65 2.91
N ALA A 269 -13.05 -5.98 1.77
CA ALA A 269 -13.81 -6.20 0.55
C ALA A 269 -13.75 -7.66 0.07
N GLY A 270 -14.92 -8.23 -0.25
CA GLY A 270 -15.08 -9.64 -0.66
C GLY A 270 -14.82 -10.66 0.45
N LYS A 271 -14.79 -10.26 1.72
CA LYS A 271 -14.64 -11.13 2.90
C LYS A 271 -15.94 -11.17 3.71
N ASP A 272 -16.97 -11.83 3.16
CA ASP A 272 -18.35 -11.79 3.67
C ASP A 272 -18.47 -12.02 5.19
N SER A 273 -17.86 -13.10 5.71
CA SER A 273 -17.92 -13.40 7.15
C SER A 273 -17.27 -12.33 8.04
N THR A 274 -16.24 -11.65 7.52
CA THR A 274 -15.54 -10.57 8.23
C THR A 274 -16.30 -9.27 8.17
N GLN A 275 -16.95 -8.98 7.03
CA GLN A 275 -17.86 -7.85 6.89
C GLN A 275 -19.05 -8.00 7.83
N GLU A 276 -19.60 -9.21 7.96
CA GLU A 276 -20.69 -9.50 8.88
C GLU A 276 -20.29 -9.29 10.35
N GLU A 277 -19.16 -9.83 10.80
CA GLU A 277 -18.72 -9.60 12.19
C GLU A 277 -18.37 -8.12 12.44
N PHE A 278 -17.75 -7.44 11.46
CA PHE A 278 -17.49 -6.01 11.56
C PHE A 278 -18.80 -5.21 11.65
N PHE A 279 -19.82 -5.55 10.86
CA PHE A 279 -21.14 -4.93 10.92
C PHE A 279 -21.79 -5.09 12.30
N HIS A 280 -21.68 -6.27 12.92
CA HIS A 280 -22.20 -6.49 14.27
C HIS A 280 -21.42 -5.68 15.32
N THR A 281 -20.09 -5.70 15.26
CA THR A 281 -19.23 -4.92 16.15
C THR A 281 -19.52 -3.42 16.04
N PHE A 282 -19.64 -2.92 14.81
CA PHE A 282 -20.00 -1.54 14.52
C PHE A 282 -21.33 -1.14 15.18
N ASN A 283 -22.39 -1.94 14.98
CA ASN A 283 -23.70 -1.59 15.50
C ASN A 283 -23.73 -1.58 17.04
N THR A 284 -23.07 -2.54 17.69
CA THR A 284 -22.94 -2.55 19.15
C THR A 284 -22.25 -1.29 19.65
N LEU A 285 -21.10 -0.94 19.08
CA LEU A 285 -20.35 0.25 19.49
C LEU A 285 -21.14 1.55 19.28
N VAL A 286 -21.87 1.68 18.16
CA VAL A 286 -22.72 2.86 17.93
C VAL A 286 -23.87 2.93 18.95
N GLN A 287 -24.51 1.80 19.27
CA GLN A 287 -25.60 1.74 20.26
C GLN A 287 -25.10 2.09 21.66
N ASP A 288 -23.90 1.65 22.01
CA ASP A 288 -23.24 1.92 23.29
C ASP A 288 -22.61 3.33 23.36
N GLY A 289 -22.78 4.14 22.30
CA GLY A 289 -22.26 5.50 22.23
C GLY A 289 -20.73 5.56 22.18
N LYS A 290 -20.06 4.49 21.73
CA LYS A 290 -18.61 4.44 21.55
C LYS A 290 -18.20 5.06 20.22
N GLN A 291 -17.05 5.73 20.17
CA GLN A 291 -16.60 6.42 18.96
C GLN A 291 -16.00 5.42 17.95
N ILE A 292 -16.40 5.54 16.69
CA ILE A 292 -15.79 4.80 15.58
C ILE A 292 -15.10 5.79 14.64
N VAL A 293 -13.84 5.53 14.32
CA VAL A 293 -13.04 6.27 13.33
C VAL A 293 -12.53 5.30 12.28
N LEU A 294 -12.76 5.60 11.01
CA LEU A 294 -12.46 4.72 9.89
C LEU A 294 -11.72 5.48 8.80
N THR A 295 -10.80 4.82 8.11
CA THR A 295 -10.18 5.36 6.90
C THR A 295 -10.43 4.44 5.70
N ALA A 296 -10.43 5.03 4.51
CA ALA A 296 -10.55 4.31 3.24
C ALA A 296 -9.80 5.02 2.10
N ASP A 297 -9.54 4.30 1.01
CA ASP A 297 -9.02 4.89 -0.23
C ASP A 297 -10.10 5.61 -1.06
N ARG A 298 -11.38 5.33 -0.81
CA ARG A 298 -12.55 5.85 -1.56
C ARG A 298 -13.76 6.06 -0.63
N SER A 299 -14.77 6.77 -1.14
CA SER A 299 -16.00 7.04 -0.39
C SER A 299 -16.77 5.74 -0.10
N PRO A 300 -17.64 5.70 0.95
CA PRO A 300 -18.40 4.50 1.29
C PRO A 300 -19.18 3.88 0.13
N HIS A 301 -19.76 4.72 -0.74
CA HIS A 301 -20.56 4.26 -1.89
C HIS A 301 -19.69 3.63 -2.99
N GLU A 302 -18.44 4.09 -3.13
CA GLU A 302 -17.50 3.65 -4.15
C GLU A 302 -16.70 2.40 -3.77
N LEU A 303 -16.79 1.94 -2.51
CA LEU A 303 -16.12 0.72 -2.07
C LEU A 303 -16.69 -0.50 -2.82
N ALA A 304 -15.85 -1.15 -3.64
CA ALA A 304 -16.22 -2.36 -4.34
C ALA A 304 -16.29 -3.55 -3.38
N ASN A 305 -17.21 -4.49 -3.64
CA ASN A 305 -17.34 -5.74 -2.86
C ASN A 305 -17.52 -5.56 -1.35
N ILE A 306 -18.11 -4.43 -0.92
CA ILE A 306 -18.61 -4.20 0.43
C ILE A 306 -20.15 -4.29 0.39
N GLU A 307 -20.75 -4.97 1.35
CA GLU A 307 -22.21 -5.12 1.46
C GLU A 307 -22.92 -3.75 1.59
N ASP A 308 -24.06 -3.58 0.91
CA ASP A 308 -24.78 -2.30 0.88
C ASP A 308 -25.22 -1.81 2.27
N ARG A 309 -25.59 -2.74 3.16
CA ARG A 309 -25.92 -2.42 4.55
C ARG A 309 -24.73 -1.82 5.30
N LEU A 310 -23.52 -2.30 5.02
CA LEU A 310 -22.30 -1.78 5.63
C LEU A 310 -21.95 -0.42 5.03
N LYS A 311 -22.05 -0.25 3.70
CA LYS A 311 -21.88 1.07 3.05
C LYS A 311 -22.80 2.13 3.64
N SER A 312 -24.07 1.80 3.86
CA SER A 312 -25.05 2.69 4.47
C SER A 312 -24.64 3.10 5.89
N ARG A 313 -24.08 2.19 6.68
CA ARG A 313 -23.56 2.47 8.03
C ARG A 313 -22.30 3.32 8.01
N LEU A 314 -21.37 3.05 7.10
CA LEU A 314 -20.14 3.84 6.94
C LEU A 314 -20.47 5.29 6.57
N GLY A 315 -21.51 5.50 5.75
CA GLY A 315 -21.98 6.83 5.35
C GLY A 315 -22.97 7.51 6.30
N SER A 316 -23.41 6.86 7.41
CA SER A 316 -24.45 7.44 8.28
C SER A 316 -23.93 8.51 9.25
N GLY A 317 -22.62 8.66 9.37
CA GLY A 317 -21.96 9.64 10.23
C GLY A 317 -21.40 10.83 9.44
N LEU A 318 -20.17 11.24 9.76
CA LEU A 318 -19.47 12.29 8.99
C LEU A 318 -18.44 11.66 8.07
N THR A 319 -18.64 11.82 6.77
CA THR A 319 -17.70 11.42 5.74
C THR A 319 -16.91 12.63 5.26
N VAL A 320 -15.59 12.55 5.30
CA VAL A 320 -14.70 13.65 4.87
C VAL A 320 -13.64 13.14 3.91
N GLU A 321 -13.53 13.83 2.77
CA GLU A 321 -12.47 13.59 1.80
C GLU A 321 -11.20 14.38 2.15
N VAL A 322 -10.05 13.74 1.98
CA VAL A 322 -8.73 14.36 2.08
C VAL A 322 -8.14 14.43 0.67
N HIS A 323 -7.82 15.64 0.22
CA HIS A 323 -7.29 15.87 -1.12
C HIS A 323 -5.77 16.07 -1.12
N ALA A 324 -5.15 15.89 -2.29
CA ALA A 324 -3.73 16.14 -2.48
C ALA A 324 -3.36 17.60 -2.14
N PRO A 325 -2.28 17.82 -1.37
CA PRO A 325 -1.85 19.16 -0.95
C PRO A 325 -1.42 20.01 -2.13
N GLU A 326 -1.70 21.31 -2.06
CA GLU A 326 -1.17 22.31 -3.00
C GLU A 326 0.34 22.49 -2.84
N GLU A 327 0.99 23.16 -3.80
CA GLU A 327 2.44 23.39 -3.76
C GLU A 327 2.90 24.10 -2.48
N GLU A 328 2.16 25.13 -2.05
CA GLU A 328 2.42 25.85 -0.79
C GLU A 328 2.38 24.91 0.42
N THR A 329 1.35 24.07 0.50
CA THR A 329 1.17 23.07 1.57
C THR A 329 2.27 21.99 1.52
N ARG A 330 2.67 21.54 0.32
CA ARG A 330 3.78 20.59 0.14
C ARG A 330 5.11 21.17 0.60
N LEU A 331 5.38 22.44 0.29
CA LEU A 331 6.57 23.13 0.75
C LEU A 331 6.60 23.22 2.27
N ALA A 332 5.48 23.58 2.89
CA ALA A 332 5.36 23.63 4.36
C ALA A 332 5.55 22.26 5.02
N ILE A 333 5.01 21.18 4.43
CA ILE A 333 5.25 19.81 4.87
C ILE A 333 6.75 19.46 4.81
N LEU A 334 7.40 19.78 3.69
CA LEU A 334 8.83 19.54 3.51
C LEU A 334 9.69 20.32 4.51
N GLN A 335 9.34 21.57 4.81
CA GLN A 335 10.03 22.40 5.80
C GLN A 335 9.91 21.78 7.19
N ALA A 336 8.69 21.49 7.64
CA ALA A 336 8.44 20.85 8.93
C ALA A 336 9.18 19.50 9.06
N LYS A 337 9.24 18.73 7.97
CA LYS A 337 9.96 17.46 7.96
C LYS A 337 11.48 17.64 8.00
N ALA A 338 12.03 18.59 7.25
CA ALA A 338 13.46 18.90 7.26
C ALA A 338 13.92 19.37 8.65
N GLU A 339 13.11 20.19 9.32
CA GLU A 339 13.31 20.61 10.70
C GLU A 339 13.32 19.41 11.65
N SER A 340 12.35 18.49 11.54
CA SER A 340 12.32 17.28 12.38
C SER A 340 13.54 16.36 12.19
N LEU A 341 14.18 16.43 11.02
CA LEU A 341 15.38 15.66 10.70
C LEU A 341 16.66 16.33 11.19
N ASN A 342 16.58 17.56 11.73
CA ASN A 342 17.71 18.41 12.08
C ASN A 342 18.72 18.51 10.92
N PHE A 343 18.21 18.74 9.70
CA PHE A 343 19.05 18.87 8.52
C PHE A 343 18.78 20.21 7.83
N GLU A 344 19.82 21.03 7.69
CA GLU A 344 19.73 22.30 6.98
C GLU A 344 19.57 22.05 5.47
N MET A 345 18.33 22.20 5.01
CA MET A 345 17.97 22.05 3.60
C MET A 345 17.93 23.43 2.92
N PRO A 346 18.63 23.62 1.79
CA PRO A 346 18.46 24.84 1.00
C PRO A 346 17.02 24.95 0.48
N THR A 347 16.42 26.14 0.65
CA THR A 347 15.04 26.42 0.22
C THR A 347 14.81 26.08 -1.25
N SER A 348 15.80 26.30 -2.11
CA SER A 348 15.73 25.96 -3.54
C SER A 348 15.50 24.46 -3.80
N VAL A 349 16.02 23.58 -2.94
CA VAL A 349 15.81 22.14 -3.04
C VAL A 349 14.42 21.77 -2.56
N LEU A 350 13.95 22.36 -1.45
CA LEU A 350 12.58 22.13 -0.97
C LEU A 350 11.53 22.60 -1.98
N GLN A 351 11.75 23.78 -2.59
CA GLN A 351 10.91 24.28 -3.68
C GLN A 351 10.92 23.33 -4.88
N LEU A 352 12.09 22.85 -5.31
CA LEU A 352 12.20 21.88 -6.39
C LEU A 352 11.36 20.62 -6.13
N LEU A 353 11.43 20.06 -4.92
CA LEU A 353 10.63 18.90 -4.54
C LEU A 353 9.13 19.23 -4.52
N ALA A 354 8.74 20.34 -3.91
CA ALA A 354 7.35 20.77 -3.81
C ALA A 354 6.72 20.98 -5.20
N THR A 355 7.46 21.56 -6.14
CA THR A 355 6.97 21.81 -7.51
C THR A 355 6.82 20.50 -8.31
N HIS A 356 7.77 19.57 -8.19
CA HIS A 356 7.84 18.41 -9.09
C HIS A 356 7.29 17.09 -8.53
N ILE A 357 7.02 16.99 -7.22
CA ILE A 357 6.47 15.79 -6.58
C ILE A 357 5.06 16.10 -6.06
N ALA A 358 4.05 15.91 -6.92
CA ALA A 358 2.66 16.27 -6.62
C ALA A 358 1.74 15.06 -6.39
N SER A 359 2.28 13.86 -6.25
CA SER A 359 1.52 12.60 -6.24
C SER A 359 0.85 12.36 -4.89
N ASN A 360 1.66 12.27 -3.83
CA ASN A 360 1.20 12.12 -2.46
C ASN A 360 2.31 12.52 -1.47
N VAL A 361 1.93 12.76 -0.21
CA VAL A 361 2.86 13.19 0.84
C VAL A 361 3.90 12.11 1.14
N ARG A 362 3.54 10.82 1.00
CA ARG A 362 4.49 9.72 1.25
C ARG A 362 5.64 9.71 0.25
N GLU A 363 5.38 9.97 -1.03
CA GLU A 363 6.42 10.13 -2.05
C GLU A 363 7.27 11.39 -1.81
N LEU A 364 6.63 12.48 -1.39
CA LEU A 364 7.32 13.73 -1.03
C LEU A 364 8.30 13.52 0.13
N GLU A 365 7.86 12.87 1.21
CA GLU A 365 8.70 12.50 2.35
C GLU A 365 9.78 11.48 1.95
N GLY A 366 9.44 10.50 1.11
CA GLY A 366 10.38 9.51 0.61
C GLY A 366 11.52 10.16 -0.19
N ALA A 367 11.20 11.13 -1.04
CA ALA A 367 12.17 11.90 -1.80
C ALA A 367 13.08 12.72 -0.89
N LEU A 368 12.51 13.43 0.09
CA LEU A 368 13.28 14.19 1.09
C LEU A 368 14.24 13.27 1.86
N ASN A 369 13.74 12.16 2.38
CA ASN A 369 14.56 11.19 3.10
C ASN A 369 15.70 10.64 2.24
N ARG A 370 15.43 10.37 0.95
CA ARG A 370 16.44 9.85 0.01
C ARG A 370 17.58 10.86 -0.20
N ILE A 371 17.26 12.13 -0.46
CA ILE A 371 18.30 13.15 -0.68
C ILE A 371 19.08 13.47 0.61
N VAL A 372 18.40 13.52 1.76
CA VAL A 372 19.04 13.72 3.06
C VAL A 372 19.98 12.56 3.38
N ALA A 373 19.54 11.32 3.17
CA ALA A 373 20.38 10.14 3.36
C ALA A 373 21.61 10.19 2.44
N TYR A 374 21.42 10.53 1.16
CA TYR A 374 22.53 10.65 0.20
C TYR A 374 23.56 11.69 0.65
N ALA A 375 23.13 12.92 0.96
CA ALA A 375 24.03 13.99 1.40
C ALA A 375 24.79 13.63 2.69
N ARG A 376 24.14 12.94 3.64
CA ARG A 376 24.80 12.46 4.86
C ARG A 376 25.87 11.39 4.58
N LEU A 377 25.62 10.51 3.62
CA LEU A 377 26.50 9.39 3.30
C LEU A 377 27.69 9.79 2.41
N THR A 378 27.49 10.72 1.47
CA THR A 378 28.55 11.17 0.55
C THR A 378 29.29 12.41 1.04
N GLY A 379 28.69 13.17 1.96
CA GLY A 379 29.21 14.48 2.37
C GLY A 379 29.11 15.55 1.29
N GLU A 380 28.42 15.27 0.18
CA GLU A 380 28.23 16.24 -0.90
C GLU A 380 27.26 17.36 -0.50
N PRO A 381 27.46 18.59 -1.01
CA PRO A 381 26.57 19.70 -0.73
C PRO A 381 25.17 19.43 -1.30
N MET A 382 24.16 19.72 -0.48
CA MET A 382 22.76 19.67 -0.90
C MET A 382 22.50 20.74 -1.95
N THR A 383 22.33 20.35 -3.22
CA THR A 383 22.06 21.29 -4.32
C THR A 383 20.87 20.83 -5.17
N PRO A 384 20.19 21.75 -5.89
CA PRO A 384 19.11 21.36 -6.80
C PRO A 384 19.56 20.35 -7.87
N ASP A 385 20.82 20.43 -8.33
CA ASP A 385 21.34 19.53 -9.35
C ASP A 385 21.57 18.11 -8.80
N MET A 386 22.10 18.00 -7.59
CA MET A 386 22.19 16.71 -6.89
C MET A 386 20.79 16.10 -6.70
N ALA A 387 19.81 16.89 -6.24
CA ALA A 387 18.43 16.41 -6.09
C ALA A 387 17.83 15.95 -7.43
N ARG A 388 18.06 16.67 -8.53
CA ARG A 388 17.65 16.27 -9.89
C ARG A 388 18.28 14.96 -10.31
N GLU A 389 19.53 14.72 -9.96
CA GLU A 389 20.24 13.51 -10.32
C GLU A 389 19.76 12.30 -9.51
N GLN A 390 19.57 12.45 -8.20
CA GLN A 390 19.17 11.36 -7.31
C GLN A 390 17.68 11.00 -7.40
N LEU A 391 16.85 11.91 -7.90
CA LEU A 391 15.39 11.75 -8.01
C LEU A 391 14.91 11.71 -9.47
N ARG A 392 15.79 11.35 -10.41
CA ARG A 392 15.44 11.26 -11.85
C ARG A 392 14.23 10.36 -12.10
N ASP A 393 14.10 9.27 -11.37
CA ASP A 393 12.97 8.34 -11.42
C ASP A 393 11.66 9.02 -11.03
N LEU A 394 11.63 9.74 -9.91
CA LEU A 394 10.43 10.44 -9.42
C LEU A 394 10.06 11.62 -10.34
N PHE A 395 11.05 12.37 -10.83
CA PHE A 395 10.82 13.47 -11.76
C PHE A 395 10.40 13.01 -13.15
N ARG A 396 10.77 11.79 -13.58
CA ARG A 396 10.31 11.21 -14.86
C ARG A 396 8.82 10.91 -14.89
N VAL A 397 8.22 10.56 -13.75
CA VAL A 397 6.78 10.30 -13.64
C VAL A 397 5.95 11.58 -13.86
N TYR A 398 6.49 12.74 -13.45
CA TYR A 398 5.86 14.06 -13.67
C TYR A 398 6.30 14.79 -14.94
N ASN A 399 7.42 14.41 -15.55
CA ASN A 399 7.94 14.99 -16.79
C ASN A 399 7.52 14.26 -18.07
N ARG A 400 6.42 13.49 -18.08
CA ARG A 400 5.71 13.27 -19.34
C ARG A 400 5.03 14.58 -19.72
N VAL A 401 5.81 15.53 -20.23
CA VAL A 401 5.30 16.67 -20.98
C VAL A 401 4.46 16.05 -22.09
N ILE A 402 3.15 16.20 -21.98
CA ILE A 402 2.23 15.69 -23.00
C ILE A 402 2.61 16.40 -24.30
N THR A 403 3.18 15.66 -25.25
CA THR A 403 3.55 16.22 -26.55
C THR A 403 2.38 16.16 -27.52
N ILE A 404 2.40 16.97 -28.58
CA ILE A 404 1.37 16.88 -29.63
C ILE A 404 1.38 15.47 -30.26
N ASP A 405 2.55 14.84 -30.37
CA ASP A 405 2.70 13.49 -30.93
C ASP A 405 2.04 12.43 -30.03
N ASP A 406 2.20 12.53 -28.71
CA ASP A 406 1.52 11.65 -27.75
C ASP A 406 -0.01 11.78 -27.89
N ILE A 407 -0.51 13.00 -28.02
CA ILE A 407 -1.94 13.27 -28.22
C ILE A 407 -2.42 12.66 -29.53
N GLN A 408 -1.68 12.84 -30.63
CA GLN A 408 -2.02 12.26 -31.92
C GLN A 408 -2.08 10.73 -31.86
N GLN A 409 -1.12 10.08 -31.20
CA GLN A 409 -1.10 8.63 -31.03
C GLN A 409 -2.28 8.12 -30.20
N LYS A 410 -2.57 8.75 -29.05
CA LYS A 410 -3.65 8.31 -28.16
C LYS A 410 -5.03 8.54 -28.77
N VAL A 411 -5.23 9.68 -29.43
CA VAL A 411 -6.49 9.94 -30.14
C VAL A 411 -6.65 9.00 -31.34
N ALA A 412 -5.58 8.75 -32.11
CA ALA A 412 -5.64 7.81 -33.23
C ALA A 412 -6.04 6.40 -32.76
N ALA A 413 -5.45 5.92 -31.66
CA ALA A 413 -5.79 4.64 -31.06
C ALA A 413 -7.25 4.58 -30.59
N GLN A 414 -7.73 5.60 -29.87
CA GLN A 414 -9.09 5.63 -29.34
C GLN A 414 -10.16 5.63 -30.44
N PHE A 415 -9.93 6.39 -31.51
CA PHE A 415 -10.87 6.52 -32.62
C PHE A 415 -10.62 5.52 -33.75
N ASN A 416 -9.67 4.59 -33.56
CA ASN A 416 -9.29 3.55 -34.50
C ASN A 416 -8.94 4.08 -35.90
N ILE A 417 -8.14 5.15 -35.96
CA ILE A 417 -7.56 5.71 -37.19
C ILE A 417 -6.04 5.63 -37.16
N ARG A 418 -5.38 5.82 -38.30
CA ARG A 418 -3.91 5.86 -38.33
C ARG A 418 -3.41 7.24 -37.94
N VAL A 419 -2.25 7.32 -37.28
CA VAL A 419 -1.62 8.63 -36.96
C VAL A 419 -1.37 9.46 -38.23
N ALA A 420 -1.01 8.82 -39.34
CA ALA A 420 -0.87 9.47 -40.64
C ALA A 420 -2.14 10.23 -41.10
N ASP A 421 -3.32 9.75 -40.70
CA ASP A 421 -4.59 10.40 -41.02
C ASP A 421 -4.75 11.76 -40.31
N MET A 422 -4.01 12.02 -39.21
CA MET A 422 -4.00 13.31 -38.53
C MET A 422 -3.42 14.44 -39.41
N HIS A 423 -2.52 14.10 -40.33
CA HIS A 423 -1.91 15.04 -41.27
C HIS A 423 -2.62 15.09 -42.63
N SER A 424 -3.56 14.18 -42.89
CA SER A 424 -4.26 14.06 -44.17
C SER A 424 -5.17 15.27 -44.46
N PRO A 425 -5.35 15.67 -45.74
CA PRO A 425 -6.34 16.67 -46.12
C PRO A 425 -7.79 16.14 -46.08
N ARG A 426 -7.99 14.83 -45.86
CA ARG A 426 -9.31 14.18 -45.88
C ARG A 426 -10.27 14.82 -44.85
N ARG A 427 -11.47 15.18 -45.35
CA ARG A 427 -12.54 15.86 -44.59
C ARG A 427 -13.69 14.95 -44.15
N ALA A 428 -13.60 13.65 -44.42
CA ALA A 428 -14.60 12.67 -43.94
C ALA A 428 -14.72 12.73 -42.41
N ARG A 429 -15.95 12.66 -41.88
CA ARG A 429 -16.24 12.85 -40.44
C ARG A 429 -15.43 11.89 -39.56
N GLU A 430 -15.27 10.64 -39.99
CA GLU A 430 -14.49 9.60 -39.33
C GLU A 430 -13.00 9.96 -39.09
N VAL A 431 -12.43 10.85 -39.91
CA VAL A 431 -11.05 11.33 -39.75
C VAL A 431 -10.99 12.77 -39.24
N ALA A 432 -11.93 13.62 -39.67
CA ALA A 432 -11.97 15.01 -39.27
C ALA A 432 -12.31 15.16 -37.78
N ARG A 433 -13.20 14.32 -37.24
CA ARG A 433 -13.62 14.38 -35.84
C ARG A 433 -12.49 14.03 -34.86
N PRO A 434 -11.79 12.89 -35.00
CA PRO A 434 -10.64 12.60 -34.13
C PRO A 434 -9.55 13.66 -34.24
N ARG A 435 -9.30 14.19 -35.45
CA ARG A 435 -8.31 15.26 -35.64
C ARG A 435 -8.69 16.55 -34.90
N GLN A 436 -9.96 16.93 -34.91
CA GLN A 436 -10.46 18.09 -34.15
C GLN A 436 -10.31 17.86 -32.63
N VAL A 437 -10.58 16.63 -32.17
CA VAL A 437 -10.36 16.23 -30.77
C VAL A 437 -8.89 16.36 -30.39
N ALA A 438 -7.97 15.88 -31.24
CA ALA A 438 -6.53 15.99 -31.00
C ALA A 438 -6.05 17.45 -30.94
N MET A 439 -6.57 18.33 -31.81
CA MET A 439 -6.28 19.77 -31.77
C MET A 439 -6.81 20.44 -30.50
N TYR A 440 -8.03 20.11 -30.09
CA TYR A 440 -8.63 20.59 -28.85
C TYR A 440 -7.79 20.16 -27.63
N LEU A 441 -7.45 18.88 -27.54
CA LEU A 441 -6.62 18.35 -26.46
C LEU A 441 -5.21 18.95 -26.47
N ALA A 442 -4.60 19.14 -27.64
CA ALA A 442 -3.31 19.81 -27.76
C ALA A 442 -3.36 21.23 -27.22
N LYS A 443 -4.48 21.93 -27.42
CA LYS A 443 -4.65 23.29 -26.88
C LYS A 443 -4.89 23.31 -25.37
N GLN A 444 -5.55 22.29 -24.82
CA GLN A 444 -5.86 22.18 -23.39
C GLN A 444 -4.69 21.66 -22.55
N LEU A 445 -3.94 20.70 -23.09
CA LEU A 445 -2.95 19.92 -22.34
C LEU A 445 -1.50 20.33 -22.62
N THR A 446 -1.26 21.29 -23.52
CA THR A 446 0.08 21.78 -23.87
C THR A 446 0.14 23.31 -23.91
N SER A 447 1.34 23.87 -23.76
CA SER A 447 1.59 25.32 -23.88
C SER A 447 1.76 25.81 -25.34
N ARG A 448 1.45 24.98 -26.33
CA ARG A 448 1.67 25.29 -27.76
C ARG A 448 0.66 26.32 -28.28
N SER A 449 1.14 27.19 -29.17
CA SER A 449 0.32 28.21 -29.82
C SER A 449 -0.57 27.60 -30.92
N TYR A 450 -1.67 28.26 -31.31
CA TYR A 450 -2.52 27.79 -32.41
C TYR A 450 -1.74 27.58 -33.73
N PRO A 451 -0.79 28.45 -34.13
CA PRO A 451 0.09 28.19 -35.27
C PRO A 451 0.99 26.96 -35.12
N ASP A 452 1.53 26.71 -33.92
CA ASP A 452 2.40 25.54 -33.68
C ASP A 452 1.61 24.23 -33.73
N ILE A 453 0.41 24.24 -33.18
CA ILE A 453 -0.53 23.13 -33.28
C ILE A 453 -0.85 22.89 -34.77
N GLY A 454 -1.22 23.93 -35.51
CA GLY A 454 -1.53 23.81 -36.94
C GLY A 454 -0.40 23.18 -37.77
N ARG A 455 0.85 23.57 -37.49
CA ARG A 455 2.06 22.97 -38.10
C ARG A 455 2.16 21.47 -37.82
N ALA A 456 1.93 21.05 -36.58
CA ALA A 456 1.96 19.64 -36.18
C ALA A 456 0.83 18.78 -36.79
N PHE A 457 -0.22 19.37 -37.36
CA PHE A 457 -1.33 18.66 -38.01
C PHE A 457 -1.29 18.79 -39.55
N GLY A 458 -0.08 18.76 -40.12
CA GLY A 458 0.13 18.78 -41.58
C GLY A 458 0.13 20.18 -42.18
N GLY A 459 0.66 21.17 -41.45
CA GLY A 459 0.81 22.54 -41.96
C GLY A 459 -0.50 23.32 -42.08
N ARG A 460 -1.48 23.06 -41.20
CA ARG A 460 -2.79 23.72 -41.23
C ARG A 460 -2.75 25.12 -40.65
N ASP A 461 -3.62 25.98 -41.17
CA ASP A 461 -3.78 27.34 -40.66
C ASP A 461 -4.28 27.36 -39.21
N HIS A 462 -3.79 28.33 -38.44
CA HIS A 462 -4.18 28.53 -37.05
C HIS A 462 -5.70 28.70 -36.86
N THR A 463 -6.39 29.29 -37.84
CA THR A 463 -7.86 29.43 -37.87
C THR A 463 -8.57 28.07 -37.91
N THR A 464 -7.97 27.05 -38.55
CA THR A 464 -8.51 25.68 -38.56
C THR A 464 -8.45 25.06 -37.17
N VAL A 465 -7.40 25.35 -36.40
CA VAL A 465 -7.24 24.86 -35.02
C VAL A 465 -8.24 25.55 -34.09
N ILE A 466 -8.44 26.86 -34.25
CA ILE A 466 -9.45 27.63 -33.50
C ILE A 466 -10.85 27.05 -33.75
N HIS A 467 -11.23 26.91 -35.03
CA HIS A 467 -12.51 26.32 -35.42
C HIS A 467 -12.69 24.90 -34.86
N ALA A 468 -11.63 24.07 -34.88
CA ALA A 468 -11.65 22.75 -34.27
C ALA A 468 -11.93 22.80 -32.77
N CYS A 469 -11.26 23.69 -32.03
CA CYS A 469 -11.46 23.86 -30.59
C CYS A 469 -12.89 24.30 -30.26
N GLU A 470 -13.43 25.29 -30.98
CA GLU A 470 -14.80 25.76 -30.83
C GLU A 470 -15.82 24.65 -31.12
N THR A 471 -15.58 23.90 -32.20
CA THR A 471 -16.43 22.78 -32.61
C THR A 471 -16.49 21.68 -31.55
N ILE A 472 -15.36 21.29 -30.96
CA ILE A 472 -15.35 20.28 -29.89
C ILE A 472 -16.04 20.83 -28.63
N THR A 473 -15.72 22.06 -28.24
CA THR A 473 -16.31 22.72 -27.06
C THR A 473 -17.84 22.79 -27.14
N ALA A 474 -18.40 23.11 -28.32
CA ALA A 474 -19.85 23.17 -28.52
C ALA A 474 -20.54 21.80 -28.50
N LEU A 475 -19.80 20.72 -28.78
CA LEU A 475 -20.35 19.37 -28.93
C LEU A 475 -20.22 18.50 -27.68
N LEU A 476 -19.23 18.76 -26.81
CA LEU A 476 -19.07 18.04 -25.54
C LEU A 476 -20.34 18.00 -24.67
N PRO A 477 -21.11 19.09 -24.50
CA PRO A 477 -22.34 19.05 -23.70
C PRO A 477 -23.51 18.32 -24.37
N ARG A 478 -23.44 18.08 -25.69
CA ARG A 478 -24.55 17.58 -26.52
C ARG A 478 -24.35 16.14 -26.97
N ASP A 479 -23.15 15.60 -26.84
CA ASP A 479 -22.77 14.27 -27.31
C ASP A 479 -22.03 13.53 -26.19
N ALA A 480 -22.79 12.74 -25.41
CA ALA A 480 -22.28 12.01 -24.26
C ALA A 480 -21.21 10.98 -24.65
N GLN A 481 -21.36 10.34 -25.82
CA GLN A 481 -20.40 9.37 -26.32
C GLN A 481 -19.06 10.04 -26.65
N LEU A 482 -19.11 11.20 -27.32
CA LEU A 482 -17.89 11.97 -27.58
C LEU A 482 -17.25 12.46 -26.27
N ALA A 483 -18.04 12.92 -25.30
CA ALA A 483 -17.53 13.37 -24.02
C ALA A 483 -16.78 12.25 -23.27
N GLU A 484 -17.34 11.04 -23.24
CA GLU A 484 -16.69 9.86 -22.66
C GLU A 484 -15.39 9.50 -23.38
N GLN A 485 -15.38 9.52 -24.73
CA GLN A 485 -14.17 9.26 -25.51
C GLN A 485 -13.07 10.30 -25.26
N VAL A 486 -13.43 11.58 -25.16
CA VAL A 486 -12.47 12.67 -24.87
C VAL A 486 -11.93 12.54 -23.45
N ASP A 487 -12.78 12.21 -22.47
CA ASP A 487 -12.36 12.00 -21.08
C ASP A 487 -11.42 10.80 -20.94
N MET A 488 -11.73 9.69 -21.60
CA MET A 488 -10.86 8.49 -21.62
C MET A 488 -9.47 8.77 -22.18
N VAL A 489 -9.38 9.52 -23.29
CA VAL A 489 -8.09 9.94 -23.86
C VAL A 489 -7.36 10.89 -22.90
N THR A 490 -8.08 11.81 -22.28
CA THR A 490 -7.51 12.78 -21.32
C THR A 490 -6.89 12.08 -20.11
N ARG A 491 -7.61 11.13 -19.51
CA ARG A 491 -7.10 10.31 -18.40
C ARG A 491 -5.86 9.51 -18.79
N THR A 492 -5.91 8.87 -19.96
CA THR A 492 -4.78 8.09 -20.51
C THR A 492 -3.53 8.97 -20.73
N LEU A 493 -3.71 10.21 -21.19
CA LEU A 493 -2.61 11.16 -21.41
C LEU A 493 -2.04 11.71 -20.09
N GLN A 494 -2.89 11.92 -19.08
CA GLN A 494 -2.50 12.43 -17.76
C GLN A 494 -1.98 11.33 -16.81
N GLY A 495 -2.00 10.06 -17.23
CA GLY A 495 -1.60 8.93 -16.38
C GLY A 495 -2.55 8.69 -15.20
N ARG A 496 -3.83 9.02 -15.39
CA ARG A 496 -4.91 8.88 -14.39
C ARG A 496 -5.83 7.70 -14.69
#